data_AF-A0A7S2YAX9-F1
#
_entry.id   AF-A0A7S2YAX9-F1
#
_cell.length_a   1.000
_cell.length_b   1.000
_cell.length_c   1.000
_cell.angle_alpha   90.00
_cell.angle_beta   90.00
_cell.angle_gamma   90.00
#
_symmetry.space_group_name_H-M   'P 1'
#
loop_
_entity.id
_entity.type
_entity.pdbx_description
1 polymer ?
#
loop_
_entity_poly.entity_id
_entity_poly.type
_entity_poly.pdbx_seq_one_letter_code
_entity_poly.pdbx_strand_id
1 'polypeptide(L)'
;MRLFSSSGAVQKRIFPSELRSRDPKTGDIIEDSPFREQKPKDPFVRVHSSSDVESDSNNNSKKKPSPSVTPVQVDRKGRYGFAVQWADGATIIYSKVCLAKASGGLILDPPPSEE
;
A
#
# COMPACT_ATOMS: atom_id res chain seq x y z
N MET A 1 2.94 5.35 13.44
CA MET A 1 3.32 6.71 13.00
C MET A 1 2.16 7.63 13.35
N ARG A 2 2.41 8.78 13.98
CA ARG A 2 1.35 9.76 14.27
C ARG A 2 1.42 10.84 13.19
N LEU A 3 0.34 10.95 12.41
CA LEU A 3 0.09 12.05 11.49
C LEU A 3 -0.91 12.97 12.19
N PHE A 4 -0.64 14.27 12.15
CA PHE A 4 -1.49 15.25 12.82
C PHE A 4 -2.49 15.80 11.81
N SER A 5 -3.77 15.76 12.16
CA SER A 5 -4.84 16.47 11.47
C SER A 5 -5.29 17.62 12.37
N SER A 6 -5.71 18.74 11.78
CA SER A 6 -6.36 19.84 12.49
C SER A 6 -7.66 19.38 13.19
N SER A 7 -8.27 18.29 12.73
CA SER A 7 -9.47 17.68 13.31
C SER A 7 -9.18 16.68 14.44
N GLY A 8 -7.92 16.48 14.84
CA GLY A 8 -7.52 15.50 15.86
C GLY A 8 -6.88 14.22 15.31
N ALA A 9 -6.79 13.17 16.14
CA ALA A 9 -6.18 11.91 15.74
C ALA A 9 -7.16 11.06 14.91
N VAL A 10 -6.80 10.75 13.66
CA VAL A 10 -7.60 9.88 12.77
C VAL A 10 -6.84 8.58 12.51
N GLN A 11 -7.52 7.45 12.71
CA GLN A 11 -7.04 6.15 12.25
C GLN A 11 -7.67 5.83 10.90
N LYS A 12 -6.84 5.66 9.87
CA LYS A 12 -7.30 5.30 8.53
C LYS A 12 -6.65 3.99 8.08
N ARG A 13 -7.46 3.10 7.50
CA ARG A 13 -6.99 1.87 6.87
C ARG A 13 -6.63 2.17 5.42
N ILE A 14 -5.43 1.78 5.01
CA ILE A 14 -4.99 1.88 3.62
C ILE A 14 -5.25 0.51 2.97
N PHE A 15 -5.90 0.50 1.81
CA PHE A 15 -6.12 -0.74 1.09
C PHE A 15 -4.81 -1.24 0.46
N PRO A 16 -4.57 -2.56 0.46
CA PRO A 16 -3.33 -3.08 -0.09
C PRO A 16 -3.13 -2.80 -1.60
N SER A 17 -4.21 -2.84 -2.40
CA SER A 17 -4.19 -2.48 -3.83
C SER A 17 -3.77 -1.02 -4.05
N GLU A 18 -4.35 -0.12 -3.24
CA GLU A 18 -4.07 1.32 -3.23
C GLU A 18 -2.63 1.62 -2.81
N LEU A 19 -2.03 0.80 -1.94
CA LEU A 19 -0.62 0.92 -1.57
C LEU A 19 0.30 0.39 -2.69
N ARG A 20 -0.09 -0.71 -3.33
CA ARG A 20 0.64 -1.31 -4.47
C ARG A 20 0.56 -0.51 -5.77
N SER A 21 -0.43 0.37 -5.89
CA SER A 21 -0.56 1.28 -7.04
C SER A 21 0.20 2.59 -6.86
N ARG A 22 1.08 2.69 -5.86
CA ARG A 22 1.86 3.90 -5.58
C ARG A 22 3.35 3.67 -5.61
N ASP A 23 4.08 4.73 -5.96
CA ASP A 23 5.52 4.81 -5.78
C ASP A 23 5.85 4.68 -4.28
N PRO A 24 6.67 3.68 -3.88
CA PRO A 24 6.97 3.45 -2.47
C PRO A 24 7.75 4.59 -1.80
N LYS A 25 8.46 5.41 -2.58
CA LYS A 25 9.27 6.53 -2.10
C LYS A 25 8.45 7.81 -2.05
N THR A 26 7.72 8.16 -3.11
CA THR A 26 7.02 9.46 -3.24
C THR A 26 5.54 9.41 -2.90
N GLY A 27 4.91 8.24 -2.99
CA GLY A 27 3.47 8.07 -2.82
C GLY A 27 2.61 8.49 -3.99
N ASP A 28 3.23 8.81 -5.14
CA ASP A 28 2.49 9.17 -6.35
C ASP A 28 1.88 7.92 -6.99
N ILE A 29 0.76 8.09 -7.68
CA ILE A 29 0.07 6.98 -8.33
C ILE A 29 0.89 6.53 -9.54
N ILE A 30 1.13 5.23 -9.65
CA ILE A 30 1.75 4.63 -10.82
C ILE A 30 0.65 4.34 -11.83
N GLU A 31 0.65 5.08 -12.94
CA GLU A 31 -0.41 5.01 -13.97
C GLU A 31 -0.56 3.58 -14.55
N ASP A 32 0.57 2.91 -14.79
CA ASP A 32 0.63 1.55 -15.37
C ASP A 32 0.52 0.42 -14.32
N SER A 33 0.04 0.72 -13.11
CA SER A 33 -0.06 -0.30 -12.06
C SER A 33 -1.21 -1.28 -12.33
N PRO A 34 -0.96 -2.60 -12.29
CA PRO A 34 -2.02 -3.61 -12.45
C PRO A 34 -3.04 -3.62 -11.29
N PHE A 35 -2.82 -2.82 -10.24
CA PHE A 35 -3.64 -2.76 -9.03
C PHE A 35 -4.58 -1.56 -8.96
N ARG A 36 -4.49 -0.63 -9.93
CA ARG A 36 -5.25 0.64 -9.91
C ARG A 36 -6.76 0.43 -9.93
N GLU A 37 -7.23 -0.56 -10.69
CA GLU A 37 -8.65 -0.84 -10.87
C GLU A 37 -9.24 -1.71 -9.74
N GLN A 38 -8.40 -2.30 -8.88
CA GLN A 38 -8.82 -3.14 -7.76
C GLN A 38 -9.20 -2.33 -6.51
N LYS A 39 -9.72 -1.11 -6.71
CA LYS A 39 -10.18 -0.29 -5.60
C LYS A 39 -11.52 -0.84 -5.12
N PRO A 40 -11.63 -1.36 -3.88
CA PRO A 40 -12.91 -1.85 -3.40
C PRO A 40 -13.90 -0.68 -3.36
N LYS A 41 -15.05 -0.85 -4.02
CA LYS A 41 -16.16 0.12 -3.99
C LYS A 41 -16.75 0.30 -2.58
N ASP A 42 -16.43 -0.59 -1.65
CA ASP A 42 -16.91 -0.59 -0.28
C ASP A 42 -15.78 -0.40 0.75
N PRO A 43 -15.89 0.54 1.71
CA PRO A 43 -14.88 0.76 2.74
C PRO A 43 -14.82 -0.35 3.81
N PHE A 44 -15.78 -1.28 3.83
CA PHE A 44 -15.89 -2.34 4.82
C PHE A 44 -15.31 -3.66 4.30
N VAL A 45 -13.99 -3.78 4.28
CA VAL A 45 -13.34 -5.07 3.97
C VAL A 45 -13.57 -6.03 5.14
N ARG A 46 -14.61 -6.87 5.01
CA ARG A 46 -14.68 -8.17 5.67
C ARG A 46 -13.59 -9.05 5.06
N VAL A 47 -12.62 -9.44 5.89
CA VAL A 47 -11.69 -10.52 5.55
C VAL A 47 -12.51 -11.80 5.60
N HIS A 48 -13.05 -12.23 4.47
CA HIS A 48 -13.43 -13.62 4.32
C HIS A 48 -12.13 -14.40 4.09
N SER A 49 -11.79 -15.28 5.01
CA SER A 49 -10.88 -16.40 4.73
C SER A 49 -11.59 -17.30 3.73
N SER A 50 -11.60 -16.93 2.44
CA SER A 50 -12.07 -17.84 1.40
C SER A 50 -10.85 -18.57 0.85
N SER A 51 -10.83 -19.84 1.17
CA SER A 51 -10.07 -20.87 0.48
C SER A 51 -10.57 -20.96 -0.97
N ASP A 52 -10.20 -20.01 -1.82
CA ASP A 52 -10.40 -20.13 -3.26
C ASP A 52 -9.03 -20.27 -3.91
N VAL A 53 -8.54 -21.50 -3.77
CA VAL A 53 -7.50 -22.07 -4.61
C VAL A 53 -8.18 -22.39 -5.95
N GLU A 54 -8.22 -21.45 -6.87
CA GLU A 54 -8.42 -21.82 -8.29
C GLU A 54 -7.09 -22.35 -8.81
N SER A 55 -6.93 -23.66 -8.63
CA SER A 55 -5.95 -24.46 -9.35
C SER A 55 -6.47 -24.64 -10.78
N ASP A 56 -6.01 -23.80 -11.69
CA ASP A 56 -6.09 -24.13 -13.11
C ASP A 56 -4.75 -24.71 -13.59
N SER A 57 -4.84 -25.96 -14.00
CA SER A 57 -3.73 -26.82 -14.40
C SER A 57 -3.11 -26.43 -15.73
N ASN A 58 -1.89 -26.92 -15.96
CA ASN A 58 -1.17 -27.02 -17.23
C ASN A 58 -0.64 -25.71 -17.85
N ASN A 59 0.63 -25.39 -17.60
CA ASN A 59 1.68 -25.75 -18.56
C ASN A 59 3.07 -25.25 -18.11
N ASN A 60 4.06 -26.08 -18.40
CA ASN A 60 5.47 -25.92 -18.14
C ASN A 60 6.04 -24.56 -18.63
N SER A 61 6.12 -23.58 -17.73
CA SER A 61 6.96 -22.39 -17.86
C SER A 61 7.13 -21.82 -16.46
N LYS A 62 8.34 -21.41 -16.06
CA LYS A 62 8.61 -20.73 -14.79
C LYS A 62 7.91 -19.36 -14.78
N LYS A 63 6.58 -19.33 -14.68
CA LYS A 63 5.80 -18.11 -14.55
C LYS A 63 6.07 -17.55 -13.18
N LYS A 64 6.59 -16.32 -13.13
CA LYS A 64 6.67 -15.54 -11.89
C LYS A 64 5.27 -15.50 -11.27
N PRO A 65 5.13 -15.66 -9.95
CA PRO A 65 3.83 -15.55 -9.30
C PRO A 65 3.21 -14.20 -9.69
N SER A 66 1.95 -14.23 -10.10
CA SER A 66 1.17 -13.02 -10.37
C SER A 66 1.20 -12.12 -9.13
N PRO A 67 1.33 -10.80 -9.30
CA PRO A 67 1.66 -9.94 -8.18
C PRO A 67 0.44 -9.87 -7.25
N SER A 68 0.66 -10.07 -5.94
CA SER A 68 -0.40 -10.28 -4.94
C SER A 68 -0.67 -9.05 -4.08
N VAL A 69 -1.94 -8.72 -3.86
CA VAL A 69 -2.33 -7.63 -2.94
C VAL A 69 -2.41 -8.06 -1.47
N THR A 70 -2.01 -9.27 -1.12
CA THR A 70 -2.11 -9.74 0.27
C THR A 70 -0.81 -9.45 1.03
N PRO A 71 -0.83 -8.57 2.05
CA PRO A 71 0.33 -8.38 2.93
C PRO A 71 0.45 -9.58 3.89
N VAL A 72 1.67 -10.07 4.07
CA VAL A 72 2.01 -11.17 4.98
C VAL A 72 2.61 -10.63 6.27
N GLN A 73 3.55 -9.70 6.15
CA GLN A 73 4.26 -9.13 7.28
C GLN A 73 4.52 -7.64 7.07
N VAL A 74 4.48 -6.87 8.17
CA VAL A 74 4.77 -5.43 8.15
C VAL A 74 5.77 -5.11 9.26
N ASP A 75 6.95 -4.64 8.86
CA ASP A 75 8.02 -4.28 9.79
C ASP A 75 8.33 -2.79 9.72
N ARG A 76 8.54 -2.17 10.88
CA ARG A 76 8.97 -0.77 10.95
C ARG A 76 10.46 -0.64 10.60
N LYS A 77 10.78 0.08 9.52
CA LYS A 77 12.16 0.40 9.10
C LYS A 77 12.60 1.77 9.63
N GLY A 78 12.72 1.87 10.95
CA GLY A 78 13.30 3.03 11.65
C GLY A 78 12.62 4.36 11.30
N ARG A 79 13.41 5.32 10.79
CA ARG A 79 12.93 6.66 10.38
C ARG A 79 12.35 6.71 8.97
N TYR A 80 12.66 5.73 8.12
CA TYR A 80 12.33 5.72 6.69
C TYR A 80 10.85 5.42 6.44
N GLY A 81 10.30 4.41 7.11
CA GLY A 81 8.92 3.98 6.91
C GLY A 81 8.69 2.54 7.32
N PHE A 82 7.98 1.78 6.49
CA PHE A 82 7.55 0.41 6.78
C PHE A 82 7.88 -0.52 5.61
N ALA A 83 8.51 -1.65 5.91
CA ALA A 83 8.65 -2.74 4.95
C ALA A 83 7.39 -3.59 5.00
N VAL A 84 6.76 -3.81 3.84
CA VAL A 84 5.64 -4.73 3.69
C VAL A 84 6.12 -5.89 2.85
N GLN A 85 6.09 -7.08 3.44
CA GLN A 85 6.27 -8.33 2.72
C GLN A 85 4.90 -8.80 2.23
N TRP A 86 4.86 -9.20 0.98
CA TRP A 86 3.65 -9.59 0.28
C TRP A 86 3.65 -11.09 -0.03
N ALA A 87 2.46 -11.65 -0.26
CA ALA A 87 2.29 -13.08 -0.50
C ALA A 87 2.95 -13.58 -1.80
N ASP A 88 3.26 -12.69 -2.75
CA ASP A 88 4.05 -13.00 -3.95
C ASP A 88 5.57 -13.02 -3.70
N GLY A 89 6.00 -12.83 -2.44
CA GLY A 89 7.40 -12.79 -2.04
C GLY A 89 8.07 -11.42 -2.21
N ALA A 90 7.38 -10.43 -2.79
CA ALA A 90 7.93 -9.08 -2.89
C ALA A 90 8.04 -8.45 -1.49
N THR A 91 9.13 -7.73 -1.24
CA THR A 91 9.29 -6.89 -0.05
C THR A 91 9.49 -5.44 -0.49
N ILE A 92 8.53 -4.59 -0.16
CA ILE A 92 8.52 -3.19 -0.59
C ILE A 92 8.60 -2.29 0.64
N ILE A 93 9.54 -1.36 0.63
CA ILE A 93 9.70 -0.37 1.70
C ILE A 93 8.94 0.89 1.32
N TYR A 94 7.83 1.13 2.00
CA TYR A 94 7.02 2.32 1.83
C TYR A 94 7.50 3.42 2.76
N SER A 95 7.78 4.59 2.20
CA SER A 95 8.13 5.78 2.95
C SER A 95 6.93 6.28 3.75
N LYS A 96 7.21 7.07 4.79
CA LYS A 96 6.17 7.79 5.54
C LYS A 96 5.33 8.72 4.65
N VAL A 97 5.97 9.32 3.66
CA VAL A 97 5.34 10.18 2.65
C VAL A 97 4.34 9.39 1.81
N CYS A 98 4.72 8.19 1.36
CA CYS A 98 3.83 7.30 0.63
C CYS A 98 2.59 6.94 1.45
N LEU A 99 2.77 6.56 2.72
CA LEU A 99 1.67 6.23 3.61
C LEU A 99 0.77 7.43 3.94
N ALA A 100 1.35 8.63 4.04
CA ALA A 100 0.57 9.85 4.24
C ALA A 100 -0.32 10.13 3.01
N LYS A 101 0.23 10.11 1.80
CA LYS A 101 -0.57 10.29 0.57
C LYS A 101 -1.59 9.18 0.36
N ALA A 102 -1.23 7.93 0.65
CA ALA A 102 -2.15 6.79 0.56
C ALA A 102 -3.31 6.87 1.58
N SER A 103 -3.08 7.52 2.71
CA SER A 103 -4.15 7.85 3.67
C SER A 103 -4.90 9.15 3.30
N GLY A 104 -4.60 9.79 2.17
CA GLY A 104 -5.23 11.03 1.72
C GLY A 104 -4.73 12.28 2.44
N GLY A 105 -3.58 12.19 3.11
CA GLY A 105 -2.90 13.35 3.67
C GLY A 105 -2.20 14.17 2.58
N LEU A 106 -2.14 15.48 2.82
CA LEU A 106 -1.36 16.42 2.01
C LEU A 106 0.00 16.63 2.67
N ILE A 107 1.05 16.70 1.85
CA ILE A 107 2.36 17.13 2.32
C ILE A 107 2.36 18.64 2.20
N LEU A 108 2.41 19.31 3.35
CA LEU A 108 2.59 20.75 3.38
C LEU A 108 4.08 21.00 3.21
N ASP A 109 4.44 21.80 2.20
CA ASP A 109 5.76 22.40 2.16
C ASP A 109 5.95 23.25 3.43
N PRO A 110 7.18 23.30 3.98
CA PRO A 110 7.43 24.20 5.09
C PRO A 110 7.06 25.63 4.65
N PRO A 111 6.38 26.41 5.51
CA PRO A 111 6.10 27.80 5.19
C PRO A 111 7.43 28.48 4.85
N PRO A 112 7.46 29.38 3.85
CA PRO A 112 8.65 30.16 3.57
C PRO A 112 9.04 30.86 4.87
N SER A 113 10.30 30.67 5.29
CA SER A 113 10.86 31.41 6.41
C SER A 113 10.71 32.90 6.09
N GLU A 114 9.86 33.61 6.85
CA GLU A 114 9.91 35.06 6.86
C GLU A 114 11.25 35.45 7.48
N GLU A 115 12.16 35.99 6.66
CA GLU A 115 13.38 36.71 7.11
C GLU A 115 13.03 38.09 7.67
#